data_AF-A0A2A4U5G7-F1
#
_entry.id   AF-A0A2A4U5G7-F1
#
_cell.length_a   1.000
_cell.length_b   1.000
_cell.length_c   1.000
_cell.angle_alpha   90.00
_cell.angle_beta   90.00
_cell.angle_gamma   90.00
#
_symmetry.space_group_name_H-M   'P 1'
#
loop_
_entity.id
_entity.type
_entity.pdbx_description
1 polymer ?
#
loop_
_entity_poly.entity_id
_entity_poly.type
_entity_poly.pdbx_seq_one_letter_code
_entity_poly.pdbx_strand_id
1 'polypeptide(L)'
;MRKLLVRKITTVSLTCFSKNPCCRSRQQGFTLIELMVVIVIIGILASFAAKQYTNVMRSFAVDEAVLVTDLIDKNVRQYVASHLGLNLATFKASLNTNYKNLSDGCATNCISTLIPTLTLKTGHSWVYVVNADVDAVNRDVYVCIKATKDARSLYFSSQPSLKSTWHGKVYSRHFITENATFVAGGNCLSNTPTATVAHNG
;
A
#
# COMPACT_ATOMS: atom_id res chain seq x y z
N MET A 1 0.54 -36.77 -44.91
CA MET A 1 -0.76 -37.46 -44.80
C MET A 1 -0.85 -38.18 -43.45
N ARG A 2 -1.52 -37.60 -42.45
CA ARG A 2 -1.88 -38.30 -41.20
C ARG A 2 -3.33 -37.93 -40.90
N LYS A 3 -4.23 -38.91 -41.08
CA LYS A 3 -5.68 -38.79 -40.95
C LYS A 3 -6.07 -38.40 -39.53
N LEU A 4 -6.78 -37.29 -39.41
CA LEU A 4 -7.69 -36.97 -38.31
C LEU A 4 -8.72 -38.10 -38.18
N LEU A 5 -8.79 -38.73 -37.01
CA LEU A 5 -9.82 -39.72 -36.68
C LEU A 5 -10.71 -39.13 -35.58
N VAL A 6 -11.64 -38.27 -36.00
CA VAL A 6 -12.73 -37.77 -35.16
C VAL A 6 -13.71 -38.93 -34.97
N ARG A 7 -13.79 -39.48 -33.76
CA ARG A 7 -14.77 -40.52 -33.40
C ARG A 7 -16.17 -39.90 -33.35
N LYS A 8 -17.03 -40.39 -34.25
CA LYS A 8 -18.50 -40.28 -34.19
C LYS A 8 -18.98 -40.83 -32.84
N ILE A 9 -19.49 -39.98 -31.95
CA ILE A 9 -20.30 -40.44 -30.82
C ILE A 9 -21.73 -40.57 -31.35
N THR A 10 -22.07 -41.82 -31.62
CA THR A 10 -23.38 -42.31 -32.03
C THR A 10 -24.40 -41.97 -30.95
N THR A 11 -25.45 -41.25 -31.35
CA THR A 11 -26.77 -41.13 -30.71
C THR A 11 -26.96 -41.90 -29.40
N VAL A 12 -26.93 -41.19 -28.27
CA VAL A 12 -27.46 -41.68 -27.01
C VAL A 12 -28.99 -41.65 -27.11
N SER A 13 -29.57 -42.82 -27.35
CA SER A 13 -31.02 -43.03 -27.29
C SER A 13 -31.45 -42.99 -25.83
N LEU A 14 -32.02 -41.86 -25.39
CA LEU A 14 -32.66 -41.72 -24.08
C LEU A 14 -34.00 -42.46 -24.11
N THR A 15 -33.99 -43.75 -23.75
CA THR A 15 -35.21 -44.45 -23.35
C THR A 15 -35.72 -43.82 -22.05
N CYS A 16 -36.88 -43.16 -22.16
CA CYS A 16 -37.65 -42.62 -21.04
C CYS A 16 -37.96 -43.73 -20.03
N PHE A 17 -37.34 -43.68 -18.85
CA PHE A 17 -37.58 -44.62 -17.76
C PHE A 17 -38.76 -44.14 -16.91
N SER A 18 -39.88 -44.83 -17.08
CA SER A 18 -40.94 -45.13 -16.10
C SER A 18 -41.41 -43.99 -15.17
N LYS A 19 -42.61 -43.47 -15.49
CA LYS A 19 -43.54 -42.88 -14.53
C LYS A 19 -43.97 -43.95 -13.51
N ASN A 20 -43.60 -43.79 -12.24
CA ASN A 20 -44.46 -44.02 -11.06
C ASN A 20 -43.91 -43.32 -9.80
N PRO A 21 -44.75 -42.70 -8.96
CA PRO A 21 -44.32 -41.81 -7.89
C PRO A 21 -44.16 -42.56 -6.55
N CYS A 22 -42.93 -42.91 -6.19
CA CYS A 22 -42.56 -43.26 -4.82
C CYS A 22 -41.06 -42.97 -4.68
N CYS A 23 -40.66 -41.76 -4.31
CA CYS A 23 -40.55 -41.35 -2.93
C CYS A 23 -40.92 -39.87 -2.89
N ARG A 24 -41.96 -39.52 -2.15
CA ARG A 24 -42.23 -38.12 -1.83
C ARG A 24 -41.08 -37.68 -0.92
N SER A 25 -40.00 -37.12 -1.49
CA SER A 25 -39.11 -36.31 -0.67
C SER A 25 -40.04 -35.28 -0.05
N ARG A 26 -40.23 -35.35 1.26
CA ARG A 26 -40.91 -34.29 1.97
C ARG A 26 -40.02 -33.09 1.71
N GLN A 27 -40.41 -32.23 0.75
CA GLN A 27 -39.84 -30.92 0.61
C GLN A 27 -40.11 -30.23 1.95
N GLN A 28 -39.14 -30.36 2.86
CA GLN A 28 -39.05 -29.56 4.06
C GLN A 28 -38.70 -28.17 3.56
N GLY A 29 -39.73 -27.42 3.20
CA GLY A 29 -39.60 -26.01 2.89
C GLY A 29 -39.13 -25.31 4.16
N PHE A 30 -38.10 -24.47 4.02
CA PHE A 30 -37.75 -23.49 5.04
C PHE A 30 -39.00 -22.66 5.35
N THR A 31 -39.38 -22.56 6.61
CA THR A 31 -40.52 -21.70 6.96
C THR A 31 -40.13 -20.25 6.71
N LEU A 32 -41.08 -19.42 6.24
CA LEU A 32 -40.82 -18.00 5.98
C LEU A 32 -40.32 -17.28 7.25
N ILE A 33 -40.78 -17.74 8.42
CA ILE A 33 -40.34 -17.23 9.72
C ILE A 33 -38.89 -17.62 10.06
N GLU A 34 -38.44 -18.82 9.69
CA GLU A 34 -37.05 -19.26 9.90
C GLU A 34 -36.09 -18.42 9.07
N LEU A 35 -36.47 -18.08 7.83
CA LEU A 35 -35.72 -17.15 7.00
C LEU A 35 -35.71 -15.73 7.58
N MET A 36 -36.85 -15.25 8.10
CA MET A 36 -36.94 -13.91 8.70
C MET A 36 -36.00 -13.74 9.89
N VAL A 37 -35.96 -14.73 10.80
CA VAL A 37 -35.08 -14.67 11.97
C VAL A 37 -33.61 -14.72 11.57
N VAL A 38 -33.25 -15.52 10.56
CA VAL A 38 -31.86 -15.58 10.05
C VAL A 38 -31.42 -14.24 9.49
N ILE A 39 -32.26 -13.57 8.69
CA ILE A 39 -31.93 -12.24 8.12
C ILE A 39 -31.75 -11.21 9.25
N VAL A 40 -32.58 -11.27 10.29
CA VAL A 40 -32.45 -10.38 11.46
C VAL A 40 -31.12 -10.61 12.18
N ILE A 41 -30.73 -11.86 12.43
CA ILE A 41 -29.46 -12.19 13.10
C ILE A 41 -28.26 -11.77 12.23
N ILE A 42 -28.29 -12.05 10.92
CA ILE A 42 -27.22 -11.64 9.99
C ILE A 42 -27.14 -10.09 9.94
N GLY A 43 -28.26 -9.38 9.98
CA GLY A 43 -28.30 -7.93 10.01
C GLY A 43 -27.58 -7.33 11.23
N ILE A 44 -27.78 -7.90 12.41
CA ILE A 44 -27.09 -7.47 13.64
C ILE A 44 -25.58 -7.74 13.54
N LEU A 45 -25.18 -8.94 13.10
CA LEU A 45 -23.77 -9.31 12.95
C LEU A 45 -23.04 -8.44 11.91
N ALA A 46 -23.70 -8.14 10.79
CA ALA A 46 -23.13 -7.31 9.73
C ALA A 46 -22.83 -5.89 10.21
N SER A 47 -23.73 -5.29 11.00
CA SER A 47 -23.55 -3.94 11.55
C SER A 47 -22.32 -3.83 12.46
N PHE A 48 -22.09 -4.85 13.31
CA PHE A 48 -20.91 -4.89 14.19
C PHE A 48 -19.62 -5.12 13.40
N ALA A 49 -19.62 -6.07 12.46
CA ALA A 49 -18.44 -6.41 11.66
C ALA A 49 -17.96 -5.26 10.76
N ALA A 50 -18.88 -4.43 10.26
CA ALA A 50 -18.56 -3.35 9.32
C ALA A 50 -17.52 -2.36 9.87
N LYS A 51 -17.58 -2.02 11.17
CA LYS A 51 -16.65 -1.04 11.75
C LYS A 51 -15.22 -1.59 11.85
N GLN A 52 -15.07 -2.83 12.33
CA GLN A 52 -13.76 -3.45 12.49
C GLN A 52 -13.10 -3.75 11.14
N TYR A 53 -13.86 -4.21 10.14
CA TYR A 53 -13.33 -4.52 8.81
C TYR A 53 -12.63 -3.31 8.17
N THR A 54 -13.22 -2.11 8.25
CA THR A 54 -12.62 -0.92 7.65
C THR A 54 -11.30 -0.50 8.30
N ASN A 55 -11.12 -0.71 9.62
CA ASN A 55 -9.87 -0.40 10.31
C ASN A 55 -8.74 -1.36 9.90
N VAL A 56 -9.05 -2.66 9.76
CA VAL A 56 -8.06 -3.67 9.34
C VAL A 56 -7.61 -3.43 7.89
N MET A 57 -8.55 -3.12 6.99
CA MET A 57 -8.21 -2.79 5.60
C MET A 57 -7.38 -1.50 5.50
N ARG A 58 -7.61 -0.54 6.40
CA ARG A 58 -6.81 0.67 6.53
C ARG A 58 -5.38 0.35 6.98
N SER A 59 -5.19 -0.53 7.95
CA SER A 59 -3.86 -0.95 8.39
C SER A 59 -3.04 -1.58 7.27
N PHE A 60 -3.63 -2.47 6.46
CA PHE A 60 -2.93 -3.06 5.31
C PHE A 60 -2.46 -2.02 4.29
N ALA A 61 -3.24 -0.97 4.08
CA ALA A 61 -2.82 0.13 3.20
C ALA A 61 -1.61 0.90 3.77
N VAL A 62 -1.56 1.09 5.10
CA VAL A 62 -0.39 1.71 5.77
C VAL A 62 0.82 0.81 5.65
N ASP A 63 0.68 -0.50 5.85
CA ASP A 63 1.78 -1.45 5.79
C ASP A 63 2.44 -1.46 4.40
N GLU A 64 1.64 -1.42 3.33
CA GLU A 64 2.12 -1.24 1.96
C GLU A 64 2.98 0.03 1.84
N ALA A 65 2.47 1.17 2.34
CA ALA A 65 3.19 2.42 2.28
C ALA A 65 4.53 2.36 3.03
N VAL A 66 4.55 1.74 4.21
CA VAL A 66 5.74 1.58 5.04
C VAL A 66 6.79 0.71 4.34
N LEU A 67 6.39 -0.41 3.73
CA LEU A 67 7.31 -1.28 2.99
C LEU A 67 8.01 -0.55 1.85
N VAL A 68 7.29 0.28 1.11
CA VAL A 68 7.87 1.07 0.01
C VAL A 68 8.76 2.20 0.55
N THR A 69 8.41 2.83 1.67
CA THR A 69 9.28 3.84 2.27
C THR A 69 10.62 3.26 2.71
N ASP A 70 10.66 2.03 3.20
CA ASP A 70 11.89 1.31 3.54
C ASP A 70 12.71 0.99 2.28
N LEU A 71 12.05 0.60 1.19
CA LEU A 71 12.70 0.43 -0.11
C LEU A 71 13.34 1.74 -0.60
N ILE A 72 12.66 2.87 -0.47
CA ILE A 72 13.18 4.19 -0.86
C ILE A 72 14.42 4.53 -0.01
N ASP A 73 14.33 4.46 1.32
CA ASP A 73 15.45 4.79 2.21
C ASP A 73 16.69 3.93 1.89
N LYS A 74 16.50 2.62 1.69
CA LYS A 74 17.57 1.71 1.28
C LYS A 74 18.19 2.07 -0.06
N ASN A 75 17.39 2.37 -1.09
CA ASN A 75 17.89 2.72 -2.41
C ASN A 75 18.66 4.05 -2.42
N VAL A 76 18.16 5.07 -1.69
CA VAL A 76 18.88 6.35 -1.57
C VAL A 76 20.22 6.14 -0.85
N ARG A 77 20.24 5.40 0.26
CA ARG A 77 21.48 5.02 0.96
C ARG A 77 22.45 4.26 0.07
N GLN A 78 21.96 3.25 -0.64
CA GLN A 78 22.77 2.44 -1.53
C GLN A 78 23.34 3.27 -2.68
N TYR A 79 22.57 4.20 -3.24
CA TYR A 79 23.03 5.08 -4.31
C TYR A 79 24.18 5.98 -3.86
N VAL A 80 24.04 6.63 -2.70
CA VAL A 80 25.11 7.45 -2.10
C VAL A 80 26.34 6.61 -1.74
N ALA A 81 26.16 5.39 -1.22
CA ALA A 81 27.26 4.51 -0.83
C ALA A 81 28.04 3.96 -2.04
N SER A 82 27.35 3.62 -3.13
CA SER A 82 27.94 3.06 -4.35
C SER A 82 28.67 4.08 -5.23
N HIS A 83 28.35 5.37 -5.08
CA HIS A 83 28.92 6.44 -5.91
C HIS A 83 29.84 7.35 -5.09
N LEU A 84 31.09 6.93 -4.91
CA LEU A 84 32.04 7.65 -4.07
C LEU A 84 32.38 9.07 -4.56
N GLY A 85 32.32 9.32 -5.87
CA GLY A 85 32.58 10.63 -6.49
C GLY A 85 31.36 11.55 -6.63
N LEU A 86 30.20 11.19 -6.06
CA LEU A 86 29.02 12.07 -6.11
C LEU A 86 29.29 13.38 -5.38
N ASN A 87 28.93 14.48 -6.03
CA ASN A 87 28.78 15.75 -5.33
C ASN A 87 27.48 15.70 -4.51
N LEU A 88 27.64 15.52 -3.19
CA LEU A 88 26.52 15.32 -2.26
C LEU A 88 25.59 16.54 -2.20
N ALA A 89 26.14 17.75 -2.40
CA ALA A 89 25.35 18.97 -2.40
C ALA A 89 24.43 19.06 -3.63
N THR A 90 24.93 18.71 -4.82
CA THR A 90 24.12 18.71 -6.05
C THR A 90 23.12 17.57 -6.08
N PHE A 91 23.50 16.40 -5.52
CA PHE A 91 22.58 15.27 -5.34
C PHE A 91 21.42 15.64 -4.41
N LYS A 92 21.72 16.18 -3.23
CA LYS A 92 20.70 16.65 -2.28
C LYS A 92 19.77 17.67 -2.93
N ALA A 93 20.34 18.68 -3.60
CA ALA A 93 19.55 19.71 -4.25
C ALA A 93 18.60 19.10 -5.30
N SER A 94 19.14 18.27 -6.20
CA SER A 94 18.37 17.60 -7.26
C SER A 94 17.24 16.75 -6.71
N LEU A 95 17.51 15.94 -5.66
CA LEU A 95 16.50 15.09 -5.06
C LEU A 95 15.42 15.91 -4.35
N ASN A 96 15.77 17.00 -3.66
CA ASN A 96 14.80 17.81 -2.91
C ASN A 96 13.94 18.76 -3.77
N THR A 97 14.41 19.11 -4.97
CA THR A 97 13.71 20.08 -5.85
C THR A 97 13.14 19.42 -7.09
N ASN A 98 13.98 18.71 -7.85
CA ASN A 98 13.72 18.32 -9.23
C ASN A 98 13.32 16.86 -9.38
N TYR A 99 13.66 15.97 -8.45
CA TYR A 99 13.44 14.52 -8.61
C TYR A 99 12.94 13.84 -7.33
N LYS A 100 11.99 14.49 -6.65
CA LYS A 100 11.44 14.04 -5.36
C LYS A 100 10.26 13.07 -5.48
N ASN A 101 9.61 12.99 -6.63
CA ASN A 101 8.35 12.25 -6.76
C ASN A 101 8.60 10.79 -7.10
N LEU A 102 7.84 9.90 -6.47
CA LEU A 102 7.75 8.50 -6.85
C LEU A 102 6.28 8.06 -6.86
N SER A 103 5.81 7.61 -8.02
CA SER A 103 4.46 7.08 -8.22
C SER A 103 4.48 6.10 -9.39
N ASP A 104 3.45 5.26 -9.52
CA ASP A 104 3.25 4.49 -10.74
C ASP A 104 3.08 5.45 -11.93
N GLY A 105 3.75 5.14 -13.05
CA GLY A 105 3.74 5.99 -14.24
C GLY A 105 4.16 7.45 -14.01
N CYS A 106 5.07 7.72 -13.07
CA CYS A 106 5.52 9.07 -12.74
C CYS A 106 5.84 9.89 -14.01
N ALA A 107 5.21 11.06 -14.13
CA ALA A 107 5.28 11.90 -15.33
C ALA A 107 6.31 13.04 -15.21
N THR A 108 6.48 13.61 -14.02
CA THR A 108 7.37 14.75 -13.78
C THR A 108 8.15 14.59 -12.48
N ASN A 109 9.38 15.09 -12.49
CA ASN A 109 10.25 15.14 -11.32
C ASN A 109 10.43 13.78 -10.63
N CYS A 110 10.59 12.73 -11.44
CA CYS A 110 10.62 11.35 -11.00
C CYS A 110 11.99 10.99 -10.42
N ILE A 111 11.98 10.42 -9.23
CA ILE A 111 13.22 9.97 -8.57
C ILE A 111 13.94 8.88 -9.38
N SER A 112 13.22 8.12 -10.20
CA SER A 112 13.77 7.08 -11.07
C SER A 112 14.75 7.62 -12.12
N THR A 113 14.73 8.92 -12.42
CA THR A 113 15.73 9.57 -13.28
C THR A 113 17.10 9.68 -12.60
N LEU A 114 17.13 9.85 -11.27
CA LEU A 114 18.38 9.86 -10.48
C LEU A 114 18.79 8.45 -10.06
N ILE A 115 17.81 7.67 -9.60
CA ILE A 115 18.02 6.35 -9.01
C ILE A 115 17.18 5.36 -9.81
N PRO A 116 17.70 4.82 -10.92
CA PRO A 116 16.92 3.98 -11.83
C PRO A 116 16.52 2.63 -11.23
N THR A 117 17.16 2.19 -10.14
CA THR A 117 16.77 1.00 -9.39
C THR A 117 15.48 1.18 -8.60
N LEU A 118 15.05 2.43 -8.40
CA LEU A 118 13.87 2.75 -7.63
C LEU A 118 12.65 2.89 -8.56
N THR A 119 12.04 1.74 -8.85
CA THR A 119 10.80 1.64 -9.63
C THR A 119 9.72 0.95 -8.81
N LEU A 120 8.50 1.47 -8.84
CA LEU A 120 7.35 0.84 -8.21
C LEU A 120 6.73 -0.22 -9.13
N LYS A 121 6.07 -1.20 -8.52
CA LYS A 121 5.24 -2.17 -9.25
C LYS A 121 4.04 -1.46 -9.89
N THR A 122 3.58 -1.96 -11.03
CA THR A 122 2.36 -1.49 -11.69
C THR A 122 1.13 -1.66 -10.80
N GLY A 123 0.20 -0.71 -10.89
CA GLY A 123 -1.03 -0.67 -10.08
C GLY A 123 -0.84 -0.07 -8.69
N HIS A 124 0.28 0.60 -8.44
CA HIS A 124 0.57 1.20 -7.14
C HIS A 124 -0.23 2.49 -6.90
N SER A 125 -0.95 2.56 -5.79
CA SER A 125 -1.90 3.66 -5.53
C SER A 125 -1.29 4.84 -4.75
N TRP A 126 -0.17 4.66 -4.04
CA TRP A 126 0.41 5.76 -3.27
C TRP A 126 1.38 6.61 -4.12
N VAL A 127 1.41 7.89 -3.78
CA VAL A 127 2.36 8.88 -4.30
C VAL A 127 3.31 9.28 -3.18
N TYR A 128 4.62 9.15 -3.41
CA TYR A 128 5.64 9.54 -2.45
C TYR A 128 6.35 10.82 -2.89
N VAL A 129 6.63 11.66 -1.93
CA VAL A 129 7.53 12.80 -2.06
C VAL A 129 8.69 12.58 -1.11
N VAL A 130 9.88 12.41 -1.67
CA VAL A 130 11.11 12.05 -0.97
C VAL A 130 11.97 13.29 -0.82
N ASN A 131 12.42 13.53 0.40
CA ASN A 131 13.44 14.52 0.67
C ASN A 131 14.57 13.87 1.45
N ALA A 132 15.79 14.16 1.05
CA ALA A 132 16.98 13.59 1.67
C ALA A 132 17.94 14.70 2.06
N ASP A 133 18.66 14.46 3.14
CA ASP A 133 19.85 15.19 3.51
C ASP A 133 21.00 14.19 3.65
N VAL A 134 22.20 14.62 3.33
CA VAL A 134 23.38 13.76 3.38
C VAL A 134 24.46 14.50 4.13
N ASP A 135 25.01 13.84 5.16
CA ASP A 135 26.18 14.35 5.86
C ASP A 135 27.38 14.37 4.90
N ALA A 136 27.97 15.55 4.70
CA ALA A 136 29.11 15.71 3.81
C ALA A 136 30.38 15.00 4.33
N VAL A 137 30.48 14.74 5.64
CA VAL A 137 31.65 14.12 6.28
C VAL A 137 31.49 12.61 6.32
N ASN A 138 30.43 12.12 6.95
CA ASN A 138 30.23 10.68 7.18
C ASN A 138 29.48 9.99 6.03
N ARG A 139 28.93 10.76 5.08
CA ARG A 139 28.08 10.26 3.97
C ARG A 139 26.80 9.56 4.44
N ASP A 140 26.39 9.83 5.68
CA ASP A 140 25.16 9.32 6.24
C ASP A 140 23.96 9.99 5.58
N VAL A 141 22.99 9.17 5.18
CA VAL A 141 21.76 9.63 4.53
C VAL A 141 20.64 9.72 5.58
N TYR A 142 19.93 10.83 5.54
CA TYR A 142 18.74 11.11 6.34
C TYR A 142 17.58 11.39 5.39
N VAL A 143 16.48 10.65 5.53
CA VAL A 143 15.35 10.73 4.60
C VAL A 143 14.08 11.10 5.36
N CYS A 144 13.30 11.99 4.76
CA CYS A 144 11.94 12.31 5.15
C CYS A 144 11.03 12.07 3.95
N ILE A 145 10.02 11.22 4.12
CA ILE A 145 9.12 10.83 3.03
C ILE A 145 7.69 11.18 3.42
N LYS A 146 6.97 11.83 2.51
CA LYS A 146 5.52 11.99 2.59
C LYS A 146 4.88 11.03 1.60
N ALA A 147 4.12 10.06 2.10
CA ALA A 147 3.27 9.18 1.28
C ALA A 147 1.85 9.75 1.29
N THR A 148 1.25 9.94 0.12
CA THR A 148 -0.12 10.46 -0.02
C THR A 148 -0.96 9.46 -0.80
N LYS A 149 -2.17 9.20 -0.32
CA LYS A 149 -3.20 8.42 -0.99
C LYS A 149 -4.53 9.10 -0.77
N ASP A 150 -5.16 9.56 -1.84
CA ASP A 150 -6.37 10.37 -1.81
C ASP A 150 -6.20 11.61 -0.90
N ALA A 151 -7.07 11.81 0.09
CA ALA A 151 -6.99 12.89 1.08
C ALA A 151 -6.10 12.56 2.30
N ARG A 152 -5.45 11.38 2.33
CA ARG A 152 -4.68 10.90 3.48
C ARG A 152 -3.20 10.97 3.19
N SER A 153 -2.42 11.21 4.25
CA SER A 153 -0.97 11.12 4.16
C SER A 153 -0.35 10.45 5.38
N LEU A 154 0.83 9.88 5.15
CA LEU A 154 1.71 9.31 6.14
C LEU A 154 3.08 9.97 5.99
N TYR A 155 3.77 10.14 7.10
CA TYR A 155 5.12 10.68 7.08
C TYR A 155 6.06 9.64 7.69
N PHE A 156 7.20 9.45 7.02
CA PHE A 156 8.25 8.53 7.43
C PHE A 156 9.55 9.29 7.62
N SER A 157 10.32 8.91 8.63
CA SER A 157 11.66 9.42 8.88
C SER A 157 12.67 8.28 8.98
N SER A 158 13.88 8.49 8.47
CA SER A 158 14.98 7.53 8.58
C SER A 158 15.37 7.20 10.02
N GLN A 159 15.20 8.15 10.95
CA GLN A 159 15.49 7.98 12.38
C GLN A 159 14.19 7.96 13.21
N PRO A 160 14.16 7.20 14.31
CA PRO A 160 13.01 7.19 15.19
C PRO A 160 12.84 8.56 15.86
N SER A 161 11.59 8.95 16.13
CA SER A 161 11.25 10.11 16.95
C SER A 161 10.69 9.66 18.30
N LEU A 162 10.98 10.43 19.35
CA LEU A 162 10.47 10.20 20.71
C LEU A 162 9.12 10.89 20.97
N LYS A 163 8.59 11.61 19.99
CA LYS A 163 7.33 12.34 20.12
C LYS A 163 6.16 11.37 20.18
N SER A 164 5.17 11.65 21.03
CA SER A 164 3.99 10.79 21.22
C SER A 164 3.13 10.61 19.96
N THR A 165 3.26 11.50 18.99
CA THR A 165 2.56 11.42 17.70
C THR A 165 3.29 10.56 16.67
N TRP A 166 4.51 10.14 16.99
CA TRP A 166 5.35 9.27 16.18
C TRP A 166 5.43 7.88 16.80
N HIS A 167 5.28 6.86 15.97
CA HIS A 167 5.48 5.47 16.35
C HIS A 167 6.81 5.01 15.75
N GLY A 168 7.90 5.28 16.48
CA GLY A 168 9.26 5.07 16.00
C GLY A 168 9.54 5.98 14.80
N LYS A 169 9.56 5.40 13.60
CA LYS A 169 9.90 6.09 12.34
C LYS A 169 8.70 6.63 11.57
N VAL A 170 7.47 6.32 12.01
CA VAL A 170 6.24 6.62 11.25
C VAL A 170 5.33 7.55 12.03
N TYR A 171 4.83 8.58 11.36
CA TYR A 171 3.76 9.44 11.85
C TYR A 171 2.44 9.05 11.17
N SER A 172 1.52 8.46 11.95
CA SER A 172 0.27 7.86 11.44
C SER A 172 -0.98 8.72 11.65
N ARG A 173 -0.90 9.83 12.40
CA ARG A 173 -2.09 10.62 12.80
C ARG A 173 -2.90 11.15 11.61
N HIS A 174 -2.26 11.56 10.52
CA HIS A 174 -2.95 12.04 9.30
C HIS A 174 -3.73 10.96 8.54
N PHE A 175 -3.42 9.69 8.77
CA PHE A 175 -4.13 8.60 8.12
C PHE A 175 -5.42 8.24 8.87
N ILE A 176 -5.44 8.47 10.18
CA ILE A 176 -6.62 8.27 11.05
C ILE A 176 -7.54 9.51 10.98
N THR A 177 -6.95 10.71 10.95
CA THR A 177 -7.68 11.97 10.84
C THR A 177 -7.24 12.70 9.58
N GLU A 178 -8.11 12.72 8.58
CA GLU A 178 -7.92 13.49 7.36
C GLU A 178 -7.67 14.97 7.74
N ASN A 179 -6.57 15.56 7.25
CA ASN A 179 -6.12 16.92 7.57
C ASN A 179 -5.64 17.19 9.01
N ALA A 180 -5.15 16.19 9.75
CA ALA A 180 -4.40 16.48 10.98
C ALA A 180 -3.24 17.48 10.69
N THR A 181 -2.79 18.26 11.67
CA THR A 181 -1.61 19.12 11.47
C THR A 181 -0.36 18.26 11.52
N PHE A 182 0.64 18.52 10.66
CA PHE A 182 1.87 17.74 10.69
C PHE A 182 2.74 18.24 11.83
N VAL A 183 3.31 17.31 12.59
CA VAL A 183 4.23 17.64 13.69
C VAL A 183 5.59 17.04 13.34
N ALA A 184 6.55 17.93 13.09
CA ALA A 184 7.95 17.58 12.82
C ALA A 184 8.49 16.59 13.85
N GLY A 185 9.33 15.65 13.44
CA GLY A 185 9.90 14.60 14.29
C GLY A 185 10.94 13.77 13.53
N GLY A 186 11.90 13.20 14.26
CA GLY A 186 13.05 12.53 13.66
C GLY A 186 13.81 13.52 12.78
N ASN A 187 14.12 13.13 11.55
CA ASN A 187 14.77 13.98 10.56
C ASN A 187 13.82 14.91 9.78
N CYS A 188 12.51 14.85 10.02
CA CYS A 188 11.52 15.66 9.31
C CYS A 188 11.23 16.98 10.03
N LEU A 189 11.48 18.14 9.40
CA LEU A 189 11.40 19.46 10.06
C LEU A 189 10.18 20.34 9.74
N SER A 190 9.38 20.06 8.70
CA SER A 190 8.31 20.97 8.25
C SER A 190 7.10 20.26 7.65
N ASN A 191 6.01 20.99 7.41
CA ASN A 191 4.79 20.47 6.74
C ASN A 191 5.03 20.02 5.29
N THR A 192 6.14 20.43 4.69
CA THR A 192 6.74 19.80 3.52
C THR A 192 7.77 18.79 3.99
N PRO A 193 7.86 17.58 3.38
CA PRO A 193 8.92 16.65 3.69
C PRO A 193 10.25 17.39 3.49
N THR A 194 10.96 17.66 4.57
CA THR A 194 12.26 18.30 4.53
C THR A 194 13.11 17.49 5.49
N ALA A 195 14.09 16.78 4.94
CA ALA A 195 15.08 16.07 5.72
C ALA A 195 16.18 17.02 6.17
N THR A 196 16.71 16.81 7.37
CA THR A 196 17.92 17.49 7.84
C THR A 196 18.90 16.55 8.50
N VAL A 197 20.18 16.90 8.37
CA VAL A 197 21.30 16.28 9.09
C VAL A 197 21.30 16.76 10.55
N ALA A 198 20.33 16.38 11.38
CA ALA A 198 20.41 16.72 12.81
C ALA A 198 19.60 15.83 13.78
N HIS A 199 20.35 15.28 14.72
CA HIS A 199 20.11 14.98 16.13
C HIS A 199 18.67 14.85 16.66
N ASN A 200 18.37 13.61 17.09
CA ASN A 200 17.57 13.24 18.27
C ASN A 200 16.91 14.42 19.00
N GLY A 201 15.71 14.79 18.55
CA GLY A 201 14.74 15.62 19.27
C GLY A 201 13.45 14.85 19.50
#